data_AF-A0A382KJ06-F1
#
_entry.id   AF-A0A382KJ06-F1
#
_cell.length_a   1.000
_cell.length_b   1.000
_cell.length_c   1.000
_cell.angle_alpha   90.00
_cell.angle_beta   90.00
_cell.angle_gamma   90.00
#
_symmetry.space_group_name_H-M   'P 1'
#
loop_
_entity.id
_entity.type
_entity.pdbx_description
1 polymer ?
#
loop_
_entity_poly.entity_id
_entity_poly.type
_entity_poly.pdbx_seq_one_letter_code
_entity_poly.pdbx_strand_id
1 'polypeptide(L)'
;HKINDFVICLGYKGDKIKEYFSKFDSTSWNIQLVDTGEDTMTGGRLKRIQDHIDDTFCVTYGDGLSDVDINRLISFHKEKKTLATLTAIHPPERFGVLNLSGYHVTEFHEKHSGESSWINGGFFVFEPKIFDYLQDDLTVLEKTPLETLAKEQQLTAFKHNGFWHPMDTLRDKNHLEKLWASGNTPWKIW
;
A
#
# COMPACT_ATOMS: atom_id res chain seq x y z
N HIS A 1 14.21 3.59 -6.40
CA HIS A 1 13.81 2.28 -6.96
C HIS A 1 13.77 2.18 -8.49
N LYS A 2 14.06 3.25 -9.26
CA LYS A 2 14.13 3.22 -10.74
C LYS A 2 12.85 2.70 -11.44
N ILE A 3 11.68 2.85 -10.80
CA ILE A 3 10.38 2.60 -11.41
C ILE A 3 9.90 3.94 -11.96
N ASN A 4 9.70 4.02 -13.27
CA ASN A 4 9.31 5.25 -13.97
C ASN A 4 8.00 5.09 -14.77
N ASP A 5 7.45 3.88 -14.86
CA ASP A 5 6.17 3.59 -15.52
C ASP A 5 5.08 3.44 -14.47
N PHE A 6 4.02 4.24 -14.59
CA PHE A 6 2.93 4.31 -13.63
C PHE A 6 1.59 4.24 -14.33
N VAL A 7 0.67 3.44 -13.77
CA VAL A 7 -0.76 3.47 -14.11
C VAL A 7 -1.50 3.95 -12.86
N ILE A 8 -2.25 5.05 -12.98
CA ILE A 8 -3.04 5.60 -11.89
C ILE A 8 -4.52 5.31 -12.18
N CYS A 9 -5.11 4.47 -11.34
CA CYS A 9 -6.53 4.14 -11.38
C CYS A 9 -7.36 5.30 -10.83
N LEU A 10 -7.97 6.07 -11.73
CA LEU A 10 -8.84 7.18 -11.38
C LEU A 10 -10.27 6.70 -11.06
N GLY A 11 -10.98 7.50 -10.27
CA GLY A 11 -12.41 7.34 -10.00
C GLY A 11 -13.04 8.71 -9.76
N TYR A 12 -13.86 8.84 -8.71
CA TYR A 12 -14.44 10.13 -8.33
C TYR A 12 -13.37 11.23 -8.24
N LYS A 13 -13.64 12.38 -8.88
CA LYS A 13 -12.73 13.53 -9.01
C LYS A 13 -11.40 13.24 -9.72
N GLY A 14 -11.32 12.20 -10.56
CA GLY A 14 -10.14 11.90 -11.37
C GLY A 14 -9.62 13.09 -12.20
N ASP A 15 -10.50 14.01 -12.61
CA ASP A 15 -10.11 15.21 -13.36
C ASP A 15 -9.17 16.14 -12.58
N LYS A 16 -9.17 16.12 -11.24
CA LYS A 16 -8.20 16.88 -10.45
C LYS A 16 -6.78 16.32 -10.57
N ILE A 17 -6.67 15.00 -10.70
CA ILE A 17 -5.39 14.33 -10.94
C ILE A 17 -4.93 14.58 -12.38
N LYS A 18 -5.85 14.50 -13.36
CA LYS A 18 -5.55 14.87 -14.75
C LYS A 18 -5.09 16.32 -14.87
N GLU A 19 -5.78 17.26 -14.20
CA GLU A 19 -5.40 18.68 -14.19
C GLU A 19 -3.99 18.89 -13.61
N TYR A 20 -3.66 18.19 -12.52
CA TYR A 20 -2.33 18.24 -11.93
C TYR A 20 -1.25 17.81 -12.94
N PHE A 21 -1.41 16.63 -13.55
CA PHE A 21 -0.42 16.11 -14.50
C PHE A 21 -0.37 16.88 -15.82
N SER A 22 -1.43 17.60 -16.21
CA SER A 22 -1.40 18.50 -17.38
C SER A 22 -0.44 19.68 -17.22
N LYS A 23 -0.08 20.03 -15.98
CA LYS A 23 0.80 21.16 -15.63
C LYS A 23 2.15 20.70 -15.07
N PHE A 24 2.28 19.43 -14.73
CA PHE A 24 3.47 18.85 -14.12
C PHE A 24 4.45 18.42 -15.22
N ASP A 25 5.73 18.77 -15.06
CA ASP A 25 6.78 18.24 -15.93
C ASP A 25 7.08 16.78 -15.54
N SER A 26 6.37 15.85 -16.18
CA SER A 26 6.59 14.42 -16.02
C SER A 26 7.54 13.84 -17.07
N THR A 27 8.41 14.61 -17.71
CA THR A 27 9.25 14.10 -18.82
C THR A 27 10.16 12.91 -18.44
N SER A 28 10.45 12.75 -17.15
CA SER A 28 11.21 11.61 -16.61
C SER A 28 10.35 10.36 -16.29
N TRP A 29 9.02 10.47 -16.33
CA TRP A 29 8.06 9.43 -15.95
C TRP A 29 7.03 9.16 -17.04
N ASN A 30 6.72 7.90 -17.28
CA ASN A 30 5.62 7.48 -18.13
C ASN A 30 4.39 7.26 -17.25
N ILE A 31 3.41 8.17 -17.33
CA ILE A 31 2.23 8.17 -16.44
C ILE A 31 0.97 7.99 -17.27
N GLN A 32 0.27 6.89 -17.04
CA GLN A 32 -1.02 6.61 -17.62
C GLN A 32 -2.12 6.87 -16.59
N LEU A 33 -3.09 7.70 -16.96
CA LEU A 33 -4.24 8.03 -16.12
C LEU A 33 -5.46 7.31 -16.67
N VAL A 34 -5.92 6.26 -15.99
CA VAL A 34 -7.01 5.40 -16.48
C VAL A 34 -8.25 5.63 -15.64
N ASP A 35 -9.37 5.98 -16.26
CA ASP A 35 -10.65 6.02 -15.58
C ASP A 35 -11.15 4.60 -15.32
N THR A 36 -11.14 4.21 -14.04
CA THR A 36 -11.53 2.87 -13.60
C THR A 36 -12.96 2.82 -13.06
N GLY A 37 -13.71 3.93 -13.14
CA GLY A 37 -15.09 4.03 -12.68
C GLY A 37 -15.23 4.60 -11.27
N GLU A 38 -16.30 5.35 -11.02
CA GLU A 38 -16.58 5.98 -9.73
C GLU A 38 -16.83 4.94 -8.63
N ASP A 39 -17.74 3.99 -8.90
CA ASP A 39 -18.21 2.99 -7.93
C ASP A 39 -17.36 1.71 -7.86
N THR A 40 -16.28 1.63 -8.63
CA THR A 40 -15.42 0.44 -8.72
C THR A 40 -14.61 0.23 -7.44
N MET A 41 -14.60 -0.99 -6.92
CA MET A 41 -13.84 -1.41 -5.74
C MET A 41 -12.37 -1.69 -6.08
N THR A 42 -11.51 -1.83 -5.06
CA THR A 42 -10.03 -1.94 -5.20
C THR A 42 -9.58 -3.02 -6.20
N GLY A 43 -10.16 -4.21 -6.14
CA GLY A 43 -9.86 -5.30 -7.07
C GLY A 43 -10.45 -5.06 -8.47
N GLY A 44 -11.65 -4.48 -8.55
CA GLY A 44 -12.24 -4.04 -9.81
C GLY A 44 -11.37 -3.03 -10.55
N ARG A 45 -10.80 -2.05 -9.85
CA ARG A 45 -9.92 -1.03 -10.43
C ARG A 45 -8.66 -1.66 -11.02
N LEU A 46 -8.11 -2.65 -10.33
CA LEU A 46 -6.98 -3.42 -10.83
C LEU A 46 -7.37 -4.21 -12.08
N LYS A 47 -8.52 -4.89 -12.07
CA LYS A 47 -9.03 -5.60 -13.26
C LYS A 47 -9.19 -4.70 -14.48
N ARG A 48 -9.66 -3.46 -14.30
CA ARG A 48 -9.83 -2.48 -15.38
C ARG A 48 -8.53 -2.08 -16.08
N ILE A 49 -7.37 -2.27 -15.43
CA ILE A 49 -6.07 -1.97 -16.01
C ILE A 49 -5.33 -3.22 -16.51
N GLN A 50 -5.99 -4.38 -16.55
CA GLN A 50 -5.36 -5.65 -16.94
C GLN A 50 -4.63 -5.56 -18.29
N ASP A 51 -5.23 -4.92 -19.29
CA ASP A 51 -4.65 -4.78 -20.64
C ASP A 51 -3.43 -3.84 -20.69
N HIS A 52 -3.08 -3.19 -19.57
CA HIS A 52 -1.89 -2.34 -19.45
C HIS A 52 -0.71 -3.06 -18.77
N ILE A 53 -0.88 -4.32 -18.39
CA ILE A 53 0.06 -5.04 -17.50
C ILE A 53 0.45 -6.39 -18.13
N ASP A 54 1.70 -6.49 -18.58
CA ASP A 54 2.21 -7.68 -19.27
C ASP A 54 3.14 -8.58 -18.41
N ASP A 55 3.70 -8.06 -17.33
CA ASP A 55 4.72 -8.73 -16.51
C ASP A 55 4.46 -8.48 -15.01
N THR A 56 5.27 -9.09 -14.14
CA THR A 56 5.27 -8.83 -12.70
C THR A 56 5.29 -7.33 -12.41
N PHE A 57 4.37 -6.86 -11.58
CA PHE A 57 4.11 -5.44 -11.39
C PHE A 57 3.88 -5.09 -9.92
N CYS A 58 4.11 -3.82 -9.59
CA CYS A 58 3.90 -3.29 -8.24
C CYS A 58 2.52 -2.62 -8.15
N VAL A 59 1.86 -2.78 -7.00
CA VAL A 59 0.58 -2.11 -6.70
C VAL A 59 0.66 -1.52 -5.31
N THR A 60 0.08 -0.36 -5.08
CA THR A 60 -0.03 0.17 -3.71
C THR A 60 -1.22 1.12 -3.58
N TYR A 61 -1.53 1.49 -2.35
CA TYR A 61 -2.52 2.50 -2.03
C TYR A 61 -1.93 3.91 -2.23
N GLY A 62 -2.77 4.87 -2.62
CA GLY A 62 -2.35 6.25 -2.91
C GLY A 62 -2.12 7.15 -1.69
N ASP A 63 -2.29 6.61 -0.48
CA ASP A 63 -2.33 7.34 0.79
C ASP A 63 -1.24 6.89 1.80
N GLY A 64 -0.46 5.87 1.48
CA GLY A 64 0.60 5.35 2.34
C GLY A 64 2.00 5.89 2.00
N LEU A 65 2.72 6.39 2.99
CA LEU A 65 4.13 6.80 2.87
C LEU A 65 5.03 5.83 3.66
N SER A 66 6.16 5.42 3.08
CA SER A 66 7.05 4.44 3.68
C SER A 66 8.49 4.58 3.17
N ASP A 67 9.45 4.08 3.95
CA ASP A 67 10.84 3.83 3.56
C ASP A 67 11.08 2.36 3.11
N VAL A 68 10.01 1.64 2.76
CA VAL A 68 10.10 0.27 2.22
C VAL A 68 11.03 0.21 1.01
N ASP A 69 11.97 -0.73 1.02
CA ASP A 69 12.84 -0.95 -0.14
C ASP A 69 12.12 -1.77 -1.21
N ILE A 70 11.56 -1.08 -2.21
CA ILE A 70 10.82 -1.70 -3.31
C ILE A 70 11.69 -2.68 -4.12
N ASN A 71 13.01 -2.44 -4.25
CA ASN A 71 13.88 -3.34 -5.00
C ASN A 71 14.05 -4.68 -4.25
N ARG A 72 14.17 -4.61 -2.91
CA ARG A 72 14.20 -5.80 -2.06
C ARG A 72 12.87 -6.53 -2.05
N LEU A 73 11.75 -5.81 -2.00
CA LEU A 73 10.41 -6.39 -2.09
C LEU A 73 10.23 -7.17 -3.41
N ILE A 74 10.61 -6.58 -4.56
CA ILE A 74 10.56 -7.27 -5.87
C ILE A 74 11.47 -8.50 -5.89
N SER A 75 12.70 -8.37 -5.39
CA SER A 75 13.66 -9.48 -5.34
C SER A 75 13.14 -10.63 -4.49
N PHE A 76 12.56 -10.31 -3.33
CA PHE A 76 11.92 -11.26 -2.44
C PHE A 76 10.74 -11.97 -3.12
N HIS A 77 9.86 -11.23 -3.79
CA HIS A 77 8.74 -11.82 -4.54
C HIS A 77 9.22 -12.86 -5.56
N LYS A 78 10.22 -12.51 -6.37
CA LYS A 78 10.84 -13.41 -7.36
C LYS A 78 11.46 -14.66 -6.72
N GLU A 79 12.04 -14.54 -5.53
CA GLU A 79 12.58 -15.68 -4.77
C GLU A 79 11.47 -16.62 -4.29
N LYS A 80 10.35 -16.07 -3.81
CA LYS A 80 9.25 -16.85 -3.21
C LYS A 80 8.36 -17.54 -4.24
N LYS A 81 8.33 -17.06 -5.49
CA LYS A 81 7.60 -17.68 -6.61
C LYS A 81 6.10 -17.89 -6.29
N THR A 82 5.52 -16.95 -5.57
CA THR A 82 4.09 -16.89 -5.28
C THR A 82 3.42 -15.87 -6.19
N LEU A 83 2.10 -15.97 -6.41
CA LEU A 83 1.38 -15.02 -7.27
C LEU A 83 1.32 -13.61 -6.69
N ALA A 84 1.41 -13.48 -5.36
CA ALA A 84 1.29 -12.21 -4.67
C ALA A 84 2.26 -12.10 -3.50
N THR A 85 2.84 -10.92 -3.33
CA THR A 85 3.53 -10.52 -2.11
C THR A 85 2.99 -9.19 -1.64
N LEU A 86 2.67 -9.07 -0.36
CA LEU A 86 2.31 -7.80 0.29
C LEU A 86 3.40 -7.36 1.25
N THR A 87 3.46 -6.07 1.53
CA THR A 87 4.32 -5.55 2.60
C THR A 87 3.57 -5.60 3.92
N ALA A 88 4.07 -6.39 4.86
CA ALA A 88 3.56 -6.49 6.21
C ALA A 88 4.25 -5.44 7.08
N ILE A 89 3.48 -4.63 7.81
CA ILE A 89 3.97 -3.56 8.69
C ILE A 89 3.37 -3.69 10.08
N HIS A 90 3.99 -3.04 11.06
CA HIS A 90 3.38 -2.80 12.36
C HIS A 90 2.53 -1.52 12.30
N PRO A 91 1.27 -1.55 12.73
CA PRO A 91 0.39 -0.38 12.67
C PRO A 91 0.97 0.78 13.49
N PRO A 92 0.83 2.04 13.04
CA PRO A 92 1.18 3.19 13.86
C PRO A 92 0.34 3.19 15.13
N GLU A 93 1.00 3.41 16.26
CA GLU A 93 0.39 3.32 17.58
C GLU A 93 -0.66 4.41 17.78
N ARG A 94 -1.93 4.01 17.88
CA ARG A 94 -3.04 4.97 18.05
C ARG A 94 -3.38 5.21 19.53
N PHE A 95 -3.09 4.27 20.41
CA PHE A 95 -3.52 4.27 21.82
C PHE A 95 -2.46 3.70 22.76
N GLY A 96 -2.45 4.14 24.02
CA GLY A 96 -1.65 3.53 25.09
C GLY A 96 -2.16 2.12 25.41
N VAL A 97 -1.23 1.19 25.68
CA VAL A 97 -1.51 -0.19 26.05
C VAL A 97 -1.47 -0.32 27.57
N LEU A 98 -2.45 -1.03 28.13
CA LEU A 98 -2.56 -1.29 29.57
C LEU A 98 -2.35 -2.77 29.85
N ASN A 99 -1.45 -3.09 30.78
CA ASN A 99 -1.44 -4.40 31.42
C ASN A 99 -2.25 -4.30 32.72
N LEU A 100 -3.23 -5.20 32.89
CA LEU A 100 -4.16 -5.21 34.02
C LEU A 100 -3.92 -6.43 34.91
N SER A 101 -3.96 -6.23 36.22
CA SER A 101 -4.10 -7.28 37.23
C SER A 101 -5.35 -6.99 38.06
N GLY A 102 -6.42 -7.73 37.79
CA GLY A 102 -7.76 -7.43 38.30
C GLY A 102 -8.24 -6.06 37.81
N TYR A 103 -8.50 -5.14 38.74
CA TYR A 103 -8.89 -3.76 38.44
C TYR A 103 -7.73 -2.76 38.46
N HIS A 104 -6.50 -3.22 38.73
CA HIS A 104 -5.33 -2.35 38.82
C HIS A 104 -4.53 -2.38 37.51
N VAL A 105 -4.16 -1.20 37.03
CA VAL A 105 -3.18 -1.06 35.94
C VAL A 105 -1.80 -1.33 36.51
N THR A 106 -1.17 -2.42 36.10
CA THR A 106 0.19 -2.77 36.53
C THR A 106 1.25 -2.13 35.63
N GLU A 107 0.94 -1.92 34.35
CA GLU A 107 1.79 -1.17 33.42
C GLU A 107 0.93 -0.29 32.52
N PHE A 108 1.37 0.96 32.34
CA PHE A 108 0.80 1.91 31.39
C PHE A 108 1.89 2.25 30.39
N HIS A 109 1.69 1.81 29.16
CA HIS A 109 2.63 2.04 28.09
C HIS A 109 1.98 2.98 27.09
N GLU A 110 2.22 4.28 27.26
CA GLU A 110 1.95 5.23 26.19
C GLU A 110 2.91 4.87 25.06
N LYS A 111 2.37 4.38 23.95
CA LYS A 111 3.15 4.11 22.74
C LYS A 111 4.31 3.12 22.95
N HIS A 112 3.96 1.86 23.21
CA HIS A 112 4.93 0.76 23.20
C HIS A 112 4.98 0.08 21.85
N SER A 113 6.20 -0.01 21.32
CA SER A 113 6.58 -0.89 20.22
C SER A 113 6.60 -2.35 20.69
N GLY A 114 5.47 -2.85 21.17
CA GLY A 114 5.30 -4.28 21.42
C GLY A 114 5.18 -5.02 20.09
N GLU A 115 5.42 -6.33 20.12
CA GLU A 115 5.25 -7.33 19.05
C GLU A 115 3.80 -7.37 18.50
N SER A 116 3.32 -6.24 17.99
CA SER A 116 1.97 -6.05 17.50
C SER A 116 1.74 -6.93 16.27
N SER A 117 0.50 -7.34 16.07
CA SER A 117 0.10 -8.10 14.89
C SER A 117 0.54 -7.37 13.62
N TRP A 118 1.13 -8.12 12.68
CA TRP A 118 1.43 -7.64 11.35
C TRP A 118 0.14 -7.32 10.61
N ILE A 119 0.07 -6.16 9.97
CA ILE A 119 -1.05 -5.76 9.11
C ILE A 119 -0.60 -5.54 7.67
N ASN A 120 -1.56 -5.48 6.75
CA ASN A 120 -1.33 -5.13 5.36
C ASN A 120 -0.95 -3.64 5.23
N GLY A 121 0.28 -3.35 4.81
CA GLY A 121 0.79 -2.01 4.56
C GLY A 121 0.66 -1.55 3.10
N GLY A 122 0.00 -2.34 2.24
CA GLY A 122 0.03 -2.11 0.80
C GLY A 122 1.34 -2.62 0.20
N PHE A 123 1.90 -1.83 -0.73
CA PHE A 123 3.17 -2.13 -1.43
C PHE A 123 3.25 -3.60 -1.82
N PHE A 124 2.41 -3.97 -2.78
CA PHE A 124 2.31 -5.30 -3.32
C PHE A 124 3.23 -5.49 -4.52
N VAL A 125 3.61 -6.74 -4.75
CA VAL A 125 4.13 -7.23 -6.03
C VAL A 125 3.26 -8.39 -6.44
N PHE A 126 2.72 -8.34 -7.66
CA PHE A 126 1.83 -9.36 -8.21
C PHE A 126 2.37 -9.90 -9.53
N GLU A 127 2.13 -11.19 -9.75
CA GLU A 127 2.20 -11.78 -11.08
C GLU A 127 0.90 -11.51 -11.84
N PRO A 128 0.90 -11.38 -13.19
CA PRO A 128 -0.31 -11.13 -13.99
C PRO A 128 -1.45 -12.11 -13.73
N LYS A 129 -1.15 -13.34 -13.29
CA LYS A 129 -2.17 -14.33 -12.92
C LYS A 129 -3.12 -13.87 -11.79
N ILE A 130 -2.78 -12.81 -11.04
CA ILE A 130 -3.69 -12.18 -10.08
C ILE A 130 -5.05 -11.81 -10.71
N PHE A 131 -5.08 -11.44 -12.00
CA PHE A 131 -6.30 -11.04 -12.68
C PHE A 131 -7.35 -12.16 -12.76
N ASP A 132 -6.93 -13.44 -12.72
CA ASP A 132 -7.84 -14.59 -12.67
C ASP A 132 -8.67 -14.62 -11.37
N TYR A 133 -8.21 -13.94 -10.31
CA TYR A 133 -8.88 -13.85 -9.01
C TYR A 133 -9.80 -12.62 -8.90
N LEU A 134 -9.82 -11.76 -9.93
CA LEU A 134 -10.63 -10.54 -9.94
C LEU A 134 -11.85 -10.76 -10.83
N GLN A 135 -13.05 -10.69 -10.26
CA GLN A 135 -14.28 -11.06 -10.99
C GLN A 135 -14.87 -9.91 -11.78
N ASP A 136 -15.05 -8.76 -11.14
CA ASP A 136 -15.78 -7.62 -11.67
C ASP A 136 -15.43 -6.33 -10.91
N ASP A 137 -16.13 -5.25 -11.23
CA ASP A 137 -15.93 -3.94 -10.64
C ASP A 137 -16.22 -3.89 -9.14
N LEU A 138 -17.03 -4.80 -8.62
CA LEU A 138 -17.41 -4.86 -7.20
C LEU A 138 -16.42 -5.68 -6.37
N THR A 139 -15.41 -6.27 -7.03
CA THR A 139 -14.38 -7.05 -6.36
C THR A 139 -13.53 -6.16 -5.44
N VAL A 140 -13.54 -6.47 -4.14
CA VAL A 140 -12.64 -5.88 -3.14
C VAL A 140 -11.38 -6.74 -3.05
N LEU A 141 -10.22 -6.18 -3.39
CA LEU A 141 -8.94 -6.90 -3.44
C LEU A 141 -8.66 -7.61 -2.10
N GLU A 142 -8.90 -6.91 -1.00
CA GLU A 142 -8.61 -7.34 0.37
C GLU A 142 -9.53 -8.44 0.91
N LYS A 143 -10.59 -8.81 0.18
CA LYS A 143 -11.50 -9.89 0.55
C LYS A 143 -11.18 -11.17 -0.22
N THR A 144 -12.12 -11.67 -1.00
CA THR A 144 -12.04 -12.95 -1.72
C THR A 144 -10.71 -13.16 -2.46
N PRO A 145 -10.14 -12.18 -3.19
CA PRO A 145 -8.87 -12.39 -3.90
C PRO A 145 -7.70 -12.71 -2.96
N LEU A 146 -7.38 -11.81 -2.01
CA LEU A 146 -6.26 -12.02 -1.09
C LEU A 146 -6.53 -13.17 -0.09
N GLU A 147 -7.76 -13.35 0.37
CA GLU A 147 -8.14 -14.49 1.23
C GLU A 147 -7.94 -15.84 0.52
N THR A 148 -8.27 -15.91 -0.78
CA THR A 148 -8.10 -17.14 -1.58
C THR A 148 -6.63 -17.43 -1.81
N LEU A 149 -5.85 -16.43 -2.22
CA LEU A 149 -4.40 -16.57 -2.40
C LEU A 149 -3.69 -16.99 -1.11
N ALA A 150 -4.13 -16.47 0.05
CA ALA A 150 -3.61 -16.90 1.33
C ALA A 150 -3.89 -18.39 1.60
N LYS A 151 -5.14 -18.85 1.37
CA LYS A 151 -5.53 -20.26 1.53
C LYS A 151 -4.78 -21.19 0.57
N GLU A 152 -4.49 -20.71 -0.65
CA GLU A 152 -3.74 -21.43 -1.68
C GLU A 152 -2.21 -21.34 -1.52
N GLN A 153 -1.72 -20.68 -0.46
CA GLN A 153 -0.30 -20.44 -0.22
C GLN A 153 0.39 -19.67 -1.37
N GLN A 154 -0.37 -18.84 -2.08
CA GLN A 154 0.07 -17.96 -3.16
C GLN A 154 0.20 -16.49 -2.74
N LEU A 155 0.02 -16.18 -1.45
CA LEU A 155 0.27 -14.88 -0.87
C LEU A 155 1.42 -14.95 0.14
N THR A 156 2.46 -14.15 -0.05
CA THR A 156 3.59 -14.05 0.89
C THR A 156 3.69 -12.66 1.51
N ALA A 157 4.20 -12.58 2.74
CA ALA A 157 4.41 -11.33 3.46
C ALA A 157 5.89 -10.94 3.46
N PHE A 158 6.21 -9.78 2.89
CA PHE A 158 7.50 -9.10 3.04
C PHE A 158 7.45 -8.22 4.29
N LYS A 159 8.21 -8.57 5.33
CA LYS A 159 8.17 -7.86 6.60
C LYS A 159 8.99 -6.56 6.54
N HIS A 160 8.32 -5.44 6.78
CA HIS A 160 8.93 -4.12 6.86
C HIS A 160 8.83 -3.56 8.29
N ASN A 161 9.98 -3.37 8.93
CA ASN A 161 10.09 -2.82 10.28
C ASN A 161 10.43 -1.32 10.30
N GLY A 162 10.59 -0.70 9.12
CA GLY A 162 10.91 0.71 8.99
C GLY A 162 9.67 1.60 9.12
N PHE A 163 9.82 2.86 8.70
CA PHE A 163 8.73 3.81 8.68
C PHE A 163 7.62 3.39 7.71
N TRP A 164 6.38 3.41 8.20
CA TRP A 164 5.18 3.34 7.38
C TRP A 164 4.08 4.15 8.08
N HIS A 165 3.36 4.98 7.33
CA HIS A 165 2.26 5.77 7.88
C HIS A 165 1.22 6.09 6.80
N PRO A 166 -0.09 5.85 7.05
CA PRO A 166 -1.16 6.22 6.13
C PRO A 166 -1.54 7.70 6.32
N MET A 167 -2.32 8.25 5.39
CA MET A 167 -2.90 9.59 5.50
C MET A 167 -4.43 9.55 5.49
N ASP A 168 -5.03 8.84 6.46
CA ASP A 168 -6.48 8.64 6.55
C ASP A 168 -7.20 9.85 7.18
N THR A 169 -6.53 10.52 8.12
CA THR A 169 -7.13 11.56 8.97
C THR A 169 -6.37 12.87 8.90
N LEU A 170 -7.01 13.96 9.34
CA LEU A 170 -6.33 15.26 9.50
C LEU A 170 -5.14 15.17 10.48
N ARG A 171 -5.22 14.30 11.50
CA ARG A 171 -4.11 14.05 12.42
C ARG A 171 -2.91 13.48 11.68
N ASP A 172 -3.14 12.54 10.78
CA ASP A 172 -2.10 11.90 9.99
C ASP A 172 -1.44 12.90 9.04
N LYS A 173 -2.25 13.71 8.33
CA LYS A 173 -1.74 14.81 7.49
C LYS A 173 -0.84 15.76 8.28
N ASN A 174 -1.31 16.23 9.44
CA ASN A 174 -0.53 17.15 10.27
C ASN A 174 0.76 16.50 10.82
N HIS A 175 0.74 15.20 11.10
CA HIS A 175 1.93 14.47 11.51
C HIS A 175 2.96 14.38 10.37
N LEU A 176 2.53 13.99 9.17
CA LEU A 176 3.37 13.89 7.98
C LEU A 176 3.93 15.25 7.55
N GLU A 177 3.13 16.32 7.60
CA GLU A 177 3.60 17.69 7.31
C GLU A 177 4.65 18.17 8.32
N LYS A 178 4.55 17.78 9.60
CA LYS A 178 5.58 18.10 10.60
C LYS A 178 6.88 17.36 10.33
N LEU A 179 6.82 16.08 9.99
CA LEU A 179 7.99 15.30 9.58
C LEU A 179 8.66 15.91 8.36
N TRP A 180 7.86 16.35 7.38
CA TRP A 180 8.35 17.07 6.21
C TRP A 180 9.05 18.39 6.58
N ALA A 181 8.35 19.26 7.32
CA ALA A 181 8.86 20.60 7.67
C ALA A 181 10.11 20.56 8.57
N SER A 182 10.24 19.52 9.41
CA SER A 182 11.42 19.35 10.28
C SER A 182 12.64 18.79 9.55
N GLY A 183 12.49 18.31 8.30
CA GLY A 183 13.55 17.60 7.57
C GLY A 183 13.74 16.14 7.99
N ASN A 184 13.10 15.69 9.07
CA ASN A 184 13.08 14.29 9.49
C ASN A 184 12.00 13.53 8.70
N THR A 185 12.25 13.30 7.41
CA THR A 185 11.30 12.72 6.46
C THR A 185 11.76 11.32 6.03
N PRO A 186 11.37 10.23 6.72
CA PRO A 186 11.95 8.90 6.46
C PRO A 186 11.69 8.37 5.05
N TRP A 187 10.53 8.70 4.47
CA TRP A 187 10.17 8.29 3.10
C TRP A 187 10.91 9.09 2.01
N LYS A 188 11.65 10.16 2.37
CA LYS A 188 12.44 10.96 1.43
C LYS A 188 13.80 10.32 1.20
N ILE A 189 13.86 9.43 0.23
CA ILE A 189 15.04 8.62 -0.13
C ILE A 189 15.66 8.96 -1.50
N TRP A 190 15.44 10.20 -1.96
CA TRP A 190 15.99 10.74 -3.21
C TRP A 190 16.99 11.86 -2.98
#